data_AF-A0A949VW44-F1
#
_entry.id   AF-A0A949VW44-F1
#
_cell.length_a   1.000
_cell.length_b   1.000
_cell.length_c   1.000
_cell.angle_alpha   90.00
_cell.angle_beta   90.00
_cell.angle_gamma   90.00
#
_symmetry.space_group_name_H-M   'P 1'
#
loop_
_entity.id
_entity.type
_entity.pdbx_description
1 polymer ?
#
loop_
_entity_poly.entity_id
_entity_poly.type
_entity_poly.pdbx_seq_one_letter_code
_entity_poly.pdbx_strand_id
1 'polypeptide(L)'
;MLEAIQHTDLDFAKIERIIKQDVSLSYKLLRYINSARFARPITIHSIGQSLLLLGEVEVRRWASLLLLCSLGEHKTRELIILALVRARFCELLGDAAGMQDRKPSLFLMGMFSLLDALLDGNLDEVLEGLPLDKDVSGALLGRSGADSRFRSTFQLVRGYEAADWASVTRHAAELRLAGDSPTAAYAAAVEWADSVLP
;
A
#
# COMPACT_ATOMS: atom_id res chain seq x y z
N MET A 1 7.25 0.83 13.80
CA MET A 1 7.15 0.05 12.53
C MET A 1 7.07 0.99 11.32
N LEU A 2 6.12 1.92 11.27
CA LEU A 2 5.95 2.85 10.13
C LEU A 2 7.23 3.59 9.72
N GLU A 3 7.92 4.21 10.69
CA GLU A 3 9.19 4.89 10.43
C GLU A 3 10.25 3.96 9.82
N ALA A 4 10.34 2.72 10.30
CA ALA A 4 11.30 1.75 9.81
C ALA A 4 11.05 1.34 8.34
N ILE A 5 9.80 1.41 7.87
CA ILE A 5 9.41 1.03 6.50
C ILE A 5 9.27 2.23 5.55
N GLN A 6 9.62 3.44 5.97
CA GLN A 6 9.62 4.66 5.14
C GLN A 6 11.03 5.07 4.69
N HIS A 7 12.08 4.58 5.34
CA HIS A 7 13.46 4.82 4.90
C HIS A 7 13.72 4.25 3.50
N THR A 8 14.54 4.92 2.69
CA THR A 8 14.91 4.46 1.34
C THR A 8 15.48 3.05 1.35
N ASP A 9 16.39 2.76 2.28
CA ASP A 9 16.96 1.42 2.48
C ASP A 9 16.31 0.75 3.69
N LEU A 10 15.75 -0.45 3.49
CA LEU A 10 15.10 -1.19 4.58
C LEU A 10 16.17 -1.86 5.46
N ASP A 11 16.26 -1.44 6.72
CA ASP A 11 17.05 -2.14 7.73
C ASP A 11 16.32 -3.42 8.19
N PHE A 12 16.57 -4.52 7.47
CA PHE A 12 16.02 -5.83 7.77
C PHE A 12 16.32 -6.30 9.20
N ALA A 13 17.49 -5.96 9.78
CA ALA A 13 17.84 -6.33 11.14
C ALA A 13 17.00 -5.56 12.17
N LYS A 14 16.76 -4.27 11.94
CA LYS A 14 15.84 -3.45 12.76
C LYS A 14 14.41 -3.99 12.67
N ILE A 15 13.92 -4.32 11.47
CA ILE A 15 12.58 -4.90 11.28
C ILE A 15 12.47 -6.26 11.98
N GLU A 16 13.44 -7.15 11.78
CA GLU A 16 13.47 -8.46 12.42
C GLU A 16 13.42 -8.36 13.95
N ARG A 17 14.20 -7.44 14.53
CA ARG A 17 14.20 -7.18 15.98
C ARG A 17 12.84 -6.70 16.47
N ILE A 18 12.19 -5.77 15.76
CA ILE A 18 10.85 -5.30 16.11
C ILE A 18 9.84 -6.47 16.09
N ILE A 19 9.89 -7.30 15.04
CA ILE A 19 8.96 -8.44 14.90
C ILE A 19 9.20 -9.49 15.99
N LYS A 20 10.46 -9.82 16.30
CA LYS A 20 10.81 -10.80 17.33
C LYS A 20 10.40 -10.38 18.75
N GLN A 21 10.26 -9.08 19.00
CA GLN A 21 9.81 -8.56 20.30
C GLN A 21 8.30 -8.65 20.49
N ASP A 22 7.53 -8.94 19.42
CA ASP A 22 6.08 -9.03 19.46
C ASP A 22 5.59 -10.37 18.87
N VAL A 23 5.02 -11.21 19.73
CA VAL A 23 4.51 -12.55 19.36
C VAL A 23 3.38 -12.46 18.33
N SER A 24 2.55 -11.41 18.39
CA SER A 24 1.45 -11.17 17.44
C SER A 24 2.01 -10.85 16.05
N LEU A 25 3.00 -9.96 15.96
CA LEU A 25 3.67 -9.64 14.69
C LEU A 25 4.37 -10.88 14.10
N SER A 26 5.05 -11.66 14.95
CA SER A 26 5.72 -12.89 14.55
C SER A 26 4.74 -13.90 13.93
N TYR A 27 3.62 -14.16 14.60
CA TYR A 27 2.57 -15.05 14.09
C TYR A 27 1.97 -14.52 12.78
N LYS A 28 1.66 -13.22 12.70
CA LYS A 28 1.09 -12.59 11.50
C LYS A 28 2.04 -12.64 10.30
N LEU A 29 3.36 -12.50 10.51
CA LEU A 29 4.35 -12.65 9.43
C LEU A 29 4.36 -14.07 8.88
N LEU A 30 4.45 -15.07 9.78
CA LEU A 30 4.49 -16.47 9.39
C LEU A 30 3.19 -16.89 8.69
N ARG A 31 2.04 -16.43 9.16
CA ARG A 31 0.76 -16.67 8.48
C ARG A 31 0.72 -16.01 7.09
N TYR A 32 1.26 -14.79 6.97
CA TYR A 32 1.29 -14.07 5.71
C TYR A 32 2.14 -14.79 4.65
N ILE A 33 3.39 -15.15 4.98
CA ILE A 33 4.29 -15.80 4.01
C ILE A 33 3.86 -17.21 3.62
N ASN A 34 3.15 -17.91 4.51
CA ASN A 34 2.61 -19.25 4.25
C ASN A 34 1.20 -19.25 3.64
N SER A 35 0.63 -18.08 3.33
CA SER A 35 -0.68 -17.99 2.69
C SER A 35 -0.67 -18.57 1.27
N ALA A 36 -1.84 -18.99 0.79
CA ALA A 36 -2.03 -19.54 -0.55
C ALA A 36 -1.47 -18.64 -1.66
N ARG A 37 -1.41 -17.32 -1.42
CA ARG A 37 -0.82 -16.32 -2.29
C ARG A 37 0.60 -16.64 -2.76
N PHE A 38 1.43 -17.21 -1.89
CA PHE A 38 2.81 -17.51 -2.23
C PHE A 38 3.00 -18.91 -2.83
N ALA A 39 1.94 -19.74 -2.82
CA ALA A 39 1.89 -21.07 -3.42
C ALA A 39 3.17 -21.91 -3.19
N ARG A 40 3.66 -21.92 -1.94
CA ARG A 40 4.93 -22.60 -1.59
C ARG A 40 4.68 -24.03 -1.11
N PRO A 41 5.47 -25.01 -1.55
CA PRO A 41 5.37 -26.40 -1.08
C PRO A 41 5.92 -26.61 0.34
N ILE A 42 6.70 -25.65 0.87
CA ILE A 42 7.37 -25.75 2.17
C ILE A 42 6.85 -24.65 3.09
N THR A 43 6.49 -25.02 4.32
CA THR A 43 6.10 -24.08 5.37
C THR A 43 7.33 -23.40 5.97
N ILE A 44 7.30 -22.08 6.05
CA ILE A 44 8.37 -21.25 6.63
C ILE A 44 8.09 -21.04 8.13
N HIS A 45 9.10 -21.25 8.97
CA HIS A 45 8.99 -21.13 10.44
C HIS A 45 9.90 -20.04 11.03
N SER A 46 10.84 -19.48 10.26
CA SER A 46 11.82 -18.49 10.74
C SER A 46 11.46 -17.08 10.28
N ILE A 47 11.52 -16.10 11.20
CA ILE A 47 11.29 -14.68 10.89
C ILE A 47 12.35 -14.15 9.91
N GLY A 48 13.64 -14.39 10.18
CA GLY A 48 14.72 -13.95 9.29
C GLY A 48 14.61 -14.58 7.89
N GLN A 49 14.29 -15.87 7.82
CA GLN A 49 14.03 -16.55 6.54
C GLN A 49 12.82 -15.94 5.83
N SER A 50 11.76 -15.61 6.58
CA SER A 50 10.55 -15.00 6.02
C SER A 50 10.86 -13.66 5.38
N LEU A 51 11.57 -12.78 6.09
CA LEU A 51 11.94 -11.46 5.61
C LEU A 51 12.82 -11.55 4.34
N LEU A 52 13.79 -12.46 4.34
CA LEU A 52 14.67 -12.67 3.18
C LEU A 52 13.90 -13.16 1.95
N LEU A 53 12.96 -14.11 2.13
CA LEU A 53 12.17 -14.69 1.05
C LEU A 53 11.10 -13.73 0.50
N LEU A 54 10.58 -12.84 1.34
CA LEU A 54 9.63 -11.81 0.94
C LEU A 54 10.32 -10.73 0.11
N GLY A 55 11.54 -10.36 0.49
CA GLY A 55 12.22 -9.21 -0.07
C GLY A 55 11.58 -7.89 0.39
N GLU A 56 12.22 -6.80 0.04
CA GLU A 56 11.95 -5.49 0.64
C GLU A 56 10.52 -4.98 0.36
N VAL A 57 10.08 -5.05 -0.90
CA VAL A 57 8.77 -4.54 -1.32
C VAL A 57 7.64 -5.25 -0.56
N GLU A 58 7.71 -6.58 -0.43
CA GLU A 58 6.67 -7.35 0.26
C GLU A 58 6.70 -7.15 1.77
N VAL A 59 7.89 -6.96 2.37
CA VAL A 59 8.00 -6.63 3.80
C VAL A 59 7.37 -5.27 4.11
N ARG A 60 7.64 -4.25 3.28
CA ARG A 60 7.00 -2.93 3.41
C ARG A 60 5.49 -3.04 3.25
N ARG A 61 5.01 -3.82 2.29
CA ARG A 61 3.57 -4.03 2.07
C ARG A 61 2.91 -4.71 3.27
N TRP A 62 3.50 -5.80 3.76
CA TRP A 62 3.01 -6.53 4.93
C TRP A 62 2.97 -5.66 6.19
N ALA A 63 4.03 -4.89 6.45
CA ALA A 63 4.06 -3.99 7.60
C ALA A 63 3.01 -2.87 7.49
N SER A 64 2.78 -2.34 6.28
CA SER A 64 1.73 -1.34 6.02
C SER A 64 0.33 -1.92 6.27
N LEU A 65 0.08 -3.14 5.80
CA LEU A 65 -1.16 -3.89 6.06
C LEU A 65 -1.42 -4.01 7.57
N LEU A 66 -0.40 -4.35 8.36
CA LEU A 66 -0.55 -4.48 9.81
C LEU A 66 -0.89 -3.16 10.50
N LEU A 67 -0.29 -2.07 10.05
CA LEU A 67 -0.61 -0.74 10.55
C LEU A 67 -2.06 -0.39 10.26
N LEU A 68 -2.53 -0.62 9.03
CA LEU A 68 -3.91 -0.37 8.64
C LEU A 68 -4.90 -1.15 9.51
N CYS A 69 -4.68 -2.46 9.67
CA CYS A 69 -5.56 -3.30 10.48
C CYS A 69 -5.57 -2.90 11.96
N SER A 70 -4.46 -2.38 12.49
CA SER A 70 -4.41 -1.87 13.87
C SER A 70 -5.13 -0.53 14.02
N LEU A 71 -5.08 0.34 13.01
CA LEU A 71 -5.76 1.64 13.03
C LEU A 71 -7.27 1.50 12.79
N GLY A 72 -7.68 0.53 11.98
CA GLY A 72 -9.06 0.25 11.63
C GLY A 72 -9.75 -0.80 12.50
N GLU A 73 -9.24 -1.13 13.69
CA GLU A 73 -9.75 -2.23 14.53
C GLU A 73 -11.26 -2.10 14.86
N HIS A 74 -11.78 -0.88 14.88
CA HIS A 74 -13.20 -0.58 15.14
C HIS A 74 -14.00 -0.22 13.88
N LYS A 75 -13.46 -0.44 12.68
CA LYS A 75 -14.07 -0.06 11.41
C LYS A 75 -14.64 -1.25 10.66
N THR A 76 -15.50 -0.97 9.67
CA THR A 76 -16.10 -2.01 8.84
C THR A 76 -15.06 -2.69 7.98
N ARG A 77 -15.24 -4.00 7.74
CA ARG A 77 -14.31 -4.79 6.93
C ARG A 77 -14.23 -4.23 5.50
N GLU A 78 -15.34 -3.71 4.99
CA GLU A 78 -15.47 -3.11 3.67
C GLU A 78 -14.60 -1.86 3.52
N LEU A 79 -14.46 -1.04 4.56
CA LEU A 79 -13.58 0.14 4.52
C LEU A 79 -12.10 -0.27 4.46
N ILE A 80 -11.73 -1.33 5.19
CA ILE A 80 -10.38 -1.92 5.13
C ILE A 80 -10.13 -2.51 3.74
N ILE A 81 -11.08 -3.29 3.18
CA ILE A 81 -10.99 -3.83 1.82
C ILE A 81 -10.77 -2.70 0.82
N LEU A 82 -11.57 -1.62 0.88
CA LEU A 82 -11.44 -0.49 -0.03
C LEU A 82 -10.05 0.16 0.05
N ALA A 83 -9.53 0.37 1.26
CA ALA A 83 -8.18 0.90 1.45
C ALA A 83 -7.10 -0.01 0.86
N LEU A 84 -7.26 -1.33 0.95
CA LEU A 84 -6.35 -2.31 0.37
C LEU A 84 -6.41 -2.39 -1.16
N VAL A 85 -7.62 -2.36 -1.72
CA VAL A 85 -7.82 -2.27 -3.17
C VAL A 85 -7.15 -1.00 -3.68
N ARG A 86 -7.39 0.13 -3.02
CA ARG A 86 -6.80 1.42 -3.42
C ARG A 86 -5.28 1.43 -3.34
N ALA A 87 -4.73 0.87 -2.25
CA ALA A 87 -3.29 0.69 -2.08
C ALA A 87 -2.68 -0.11 -3.23
N ARG A 88 -3.24 -1.28 -3.52
CA ARG A 88 -2.73 -2.15 -4.58
C ARG A 88 -2.94 -1.56 -5.97
N PHE A 89 -4.03 -0.85 -6.20
CA PHE A 89 -4.30 -0.21 -7.47
C PHE A 89 -3.28 0.90 -7.76
N CYS A 90 -2.99 1.77 -6.79
CA CYS A 90 -1.92 2.76 -6.90
C CYS A 90 -0.57 2.12 -7.24
N GLU A 91 -0.23 1.02 -6.55
CA GLU A 91 1.02 0.29 -6.77
C GLU A 91 1.14 -0.28 -8.20
N LEU A 92 0.06 -0.89 -8.71
CA LEU A 92 0.02 -1.48 -10.05
C LEU A 92 0.04 -0.42 -11.16
N LEU A 93 -0.64 0.70 -10.96
CA LEU A 93 -0.57 1.84 -11.86
C LEU A 93 0.84 2.43 -11.93
N GLY A 94 1.53 2.52 -10.78
CA GLY A 94 2.93 2.92 -10.72
C GLY A 94 3.84 2.00 -11.52
N ASP A 95 3.64 0.69 -11.39
CA ASP A 95 4.38 -0.33 -12.14
C ASP A 95 4.22 -0.13 -13.65
N ALA A 96 2.96 0.05 -14.10
CA ALA A 96 2.63 0.32 -15.50
C ALA A 96 3.16 1.68 -15.99
N ALA A 97 3.32 2.66 -15.11
CA ALA A 97 3.85 3.99 -15.40
C ALA A 97 5.39 4.08 -15.32
N GLY A 98 6.10 2.96 -15.11
CA GLY A 98 7.56 2.95 -14.98
C GLY A 98 8.07 3.58 -13.67
N MET A 99 7.32 3.42 -12.58
CA MET A 99 7.65 3.90 -11.24
C MET A 99 7.96 2.73 -10.28
N GLN A 100 8.70 1.73 -10.76
CA GLN A 100 8.94 0.47 -10.03
C GLN A 100 9.56 0.71 -8.64
N ASP A 101 10.51 1.65 -8.55
CA ASP A 101 11.19 1.98 -7.29
C ASP A 101 10.29 2.75 -6.30
N ARG A 102 9.15 3.27 -6.76
CA ARG A 102 8.19 4.03 -5.95
C ARG A 102 6.98 3.22 -5.53
N LYS A 103 6.92 1.92 -5.88
CA LYS A 103 5.81 1.01 -5.55
C LYS A 103 5.41 1.03 -4.07
N PRO A 104 6.35 0.95 -3.10
CA PRO A 104 5.98 1.01 -1.68
C PRO A 104 5.30 2.33 -1.29
N SER A 105 5.80 3.45 -1.80
CA SER A 105 5.23 4.78 -1.55
C SER A 105 3.83 4.93 -2.18
N LEU A 106 3.63 4.44 -3.40
CA LEU A 106 2.32 4.46 -4.07
C LEU A 106 1.30 3.55 -3.37
N PHE A 107 1.75 2.39 -2.89
CA PHE A 107 0.92 1.50 -2.07
C PHE A 107 0.46 2.21 -0.78
N LEU A 108 1.40 2.84 -0.07
CA LEU A 108 1.10 3.63 1.12
C LEU A 108 0.16 4.80 0.83
N MET A 109 0.35 5.51 -0.29
CA MET A 109 -0.54 6.59 -0.71
C MET A 109 -1.98 6.09 -0.87
N GLY A 110 -2.21 5.01 -1.60
CA GLY A 110 -3.55 4.45 -1.77
C GLY A 110 -4.17 4.02 -0.43
N MET A 111 -3.37 3.35 0.42
CA MET A 111 -3.80 2.92 1.76
C MET A 111 -4.20 4.10 2.66
N PHE A 112 -3.38 5.15 2.67
CA PHE A 112 -3.53 6.27 3.60
C PHE A 112 -4.54 7.32 3.13
N SER A 113 -5.00 7.23 1.88
CA SER A 113 -6.07 8.10 1.37
C SER A 113 -7.45 7.89 1.99
N LEU A 114 -7.61 6.91 2.89
CA LEU A 114 -8.85 6.65 3.66
C LEU A 114 -8.61 6.71 5.17
N LEU A 115 -7.46 7.24 5.61
CA LEU A 115 -7.12 7.33 7.03
C LEU A 115 -8.07 8.23 7.81
N ASP A 116 -8.57 9.29 7.18
CA ASP A 116 -9.61 10.17 7.74
C ASP A 116 -10.88 9.38 8.11
N ALA A 117 -11.35 8.54 7.20
CA ALA A 117 -12.50 7.66 7.44
C ALA A 117 -12.20 6.56 8.48
N LEU A 118 -10.96 6.07 8.53
CA LEU A 118 -10.55 5.04 9.48
C LEU A 118 -10.33 5.57 10.90
N LEU A 119 -9.97 6.85 11.05
CA LEU A 119 -9.63 7.46 12.35
C LEU A 119 -10.65 8.52 12.82
N ASP A 120 -11.74 8.72 12.08
CA ASP A 120 -12.76 9.76 12.35
C ASP A 120 -12.15 11.16 12.51
N GLY A 121 -11.18 11.49 11.66
CA GLY A 121 -10.40 12.73 11.75
C GLY A 121 -10.25 13.44 10.42
N ASN A 122 -9.64 14.62 10.45
CA ASN A 122 -9.23 15.31 9.22
C ASN A 122 -7.97 14.64 8.64
N LEU A 123 -7.97 14.36 7.34
CA LEU A 123 -6.83 13.72 6.69
C LEU A 123 -5.52 14.52 6.88
N ASP A 124 -5.57 15.85 6.83
CA ASP A 124 -4.40 16.72 7.02
C ASP A 124 -3.77 16.54 8.40
N GLU A 125 -4.58 16.67 9.46
CA GLU A 125 -4.16 16.49 10.85
C GLU A 125 -3.62 15.09 11.11
N VAL A 126 -4.26 14.07 10.53
CA VAL A 126 -3.82 12.68 10.65
C VAL A 126 -2.45 12.46 9.98
N LEU A 127 -2.22 13.06 8.81
CA LEU A 127 -0.97 12.88 8.07
C LEU A 127 0.20 13.69 8.66
N GLU A 128 -0.05 14.82 9.33
CA GLU A 128 1.01 15.64 9.95
C GLU A 128 1.83 14.89 11.02
N GLY A 129 1.19 13.95 11.73
CA GLY A 129 1.86 13.12 12.74
C GLY A 129 2.66 11.94 12.16
N LEU A 130 2.62 11.72 10.85
CA LEU A 130 3.19 10.52 10.22
C LEU A 130 4.48 10.84 9.44
N PRO A 131 5.54 10.01 9.57
CA PRO A 131 6.79 10.20 8.83
C PRO A 131 6.64 9.72 7.37
N LEU A 132 5.85 10.43 6.56
CA LEU A 132 5.57 10.08 5.18
C LEU A 132 6.49 10.80 4.20
N ASP A 133 6.82 10.12 3.11
CA ASP A 133 7.43 10.73 1.94
C ASP A 133 6.60 11.96 1.49
N LYS A 134 7.30 13.04 1.12
CA LYS A 134 6.73 14.30 0.65
C LYS A 134 5.82 14.11 -0.57
N ASP A 135 6.11 13.12 -1.42
CA ASP A 135 5.33 12.84 -2.61
C ASP A 135 3.99 12.18 -2.24
N VAL A 136 3.98 11.33 -1.22
CA VAL A 136 2.77 10.69 -0.68
C VAL A 136 1.87 11.74 -0.04
N SER A 137 2.39 12.46 0.95
CA SER A 137 1.63 13.50 1.66
C SER A 137 1.19 14.62 0.71
N GLY A 138 2.07 15.06 -0.19
CA GLY A 138 1.76 16.11 -1.16
C GLY A 138 0.71 15.72 -2.20
N ALA A 139 0.65 14.45 -2.61
CA ALA A 139 -0.41 13.97 -3.49
C ALA A 139 -1.77 13.88 -2.77
N LEU A 140 -1.79 13.36 -1.53
CA LEU A 140 -3.02 13.21 -0.74
C LEU A 140 -3.64 14.55 -0.34
N LEU A 141 -2.80 15.51 0.06
CA LEU A 141 -3.22 16.82 0.57
C LEU A 141 -3.28 17.89 -0.52
N GLY A 142 -2.94 17.52 -1.75
CA GLY A 142 -2.92 18.45 -2.87
C GLY A 142 -1.82 19.51 -2.81
N ARG A 143 -0.82 19.38 -1.92
CA ARG A 143 0.28 20.35 -1.75
C ARG A 143 1.24 20.38 -2.95
N SER A 144 1.77 21.56 -3.26
CA SER A 144 2.72 21.79 -4.36
C SER A 144 4.07 21.10 -4.09
N GLY A 145 4.84 20.78 -5.14
CA GLY A 145 6.23 20.31 -5.01
C GLY A 145 6.44 18.79 -4.88
N ALA A 146 5.36 18.00 -4.78
CA ALA A 146 5.39 16.54 -4.95
C ALA A 146 5.56 16.14 -6.42
N ASP A 147 6.17 14.97 -6.68
CA ASP A 147 6.18 14.36 -8.02
C ASP A 147 4.75 14.30 -8.56
N SER A 148 4.51 14.96 -9.69
CA SER A 148 3.19 15.07 -10.30
C SER A 148 2.57 13.71 -10.61
N ARG A 149 3.39 12.68 -10.84
CA ARG A 149 2.90 11.32 -11.12
C ARG A 149 2.17 10.72 -9.94
N PHE A 150 2.57 10.98 -8.70
CA PHE A 150 1.81 10.52 -7.52
C PHE A 150 0.40 11.11 -7.52
N ARG A 151 0.30 12.41 -7.84
CA ARG A 151 -0.99 13.08 -7.96
C ARG A 151 -1.82 12.52 -9.11
N SER A 152 -1.23 12.32 -10.29
CA SER A 152 -1.94 11.73 -11.43
C SER A 152 -2.42 10.30 -11.10
N THR A 153 -1.61 9.49 -10.42
CA THR A 153 -2.03 8.17 -9.93
C THR A 153 -3.21 8.28 -8.97
N PHE A 154 -3.14 9.16 -7.97
CA PHE A 154 -4.21 9.33 -7.00
C PHE A 154 -5.52 9.83 -7.64
N GLN A 155 -5.43 10.79 -8.55
CA GLN A 155 -6.60 11.33 -9.26
C GLN A 155 -7.21 10.31 -10.23
N LEU A 156 -6.38 9.50 -10.91
CA LEU A 156 -6.86 8.39 -11.73
C LEU A 156 -7.67 7.40 -10.90
N VAL A 157 -7.15 6.97 -9.75
CA VAL A 157 -7.81 6.04 -8.84
C VAL A 157 -9.15 6.60 -8.36
N ARG A 158 -9.17 7.87 -7.92
CA ARG A 158 -10.40 8.58 -7.52
C ARG A 158 -11.42 8.69 -8.65
N GLY A 159 -10.95 8.98 -9.87
CA GLY A 159 -11.80 9.06 -11.06
C GLY A 159 -12.40 7.70 -11.41
N TYR A 160 -11.60 6.63 -11.32
CA TYR A 160 -12.04 5.27 -11.61
C TYR A 160 -13.16 4.82 -10.66
N GLU A 161 -12.99 5.06 -9.36
CA GLU A 161 -14.03 4.77 -8.34
C GLU A 161 -15.31 5.59 -8.54
N ALA A 162 -15.20 6.83 -9.02
CA ALA A 162 -16.32 7.71 -9.30
C ALA A 162 -16.94 7.51 -10.70
N ALA A 163 -16.43 6.58 -11.50
CA ALA A 163 -16.75 6.40 -12.92
C ALA A 163 -16.58 7.69 -13.76
N ASP A 164 -15.67 8.58 -13.35
CA ASP A 164 -15.26 9.76 -14.11
C ASP A 164 -14.19 9.37 -15.15
N TRP A 165 -14.66 8.84 -16.28
CA TRP A 165 -13.79 8.39 -17.37
C TRP A 165 -12.97 9.52 -17.99
N ALA A 166 -13.43 10.78 -17.92
CA ALA A 166 -12.67 11.91 -18.44
C ALA A 166 -11.42 12.19 -17.59
N SER A 167 -11.56 12.10 -16.27
CA SER A 167 -10.42 12.15 -15.33
C SER A 167 -9.49 10.96 -15.53
N VAL A 168 -10.02 9.74 -15.63
CA VAL A 168 -9.23 8.53 -15.86
C VAL A 168 -8.39 8.64 -17.14
N THR A 169 -8.99 9.01 -18.28
CA THR A 169 -8.26 9.15 -19.55
C THR A 169 -7.17 10.20 -19.47
N ARG A 170 -7.45 11.35 -18.83
CA ARG A 170 -6.47 12.43 -18.69
C ARG A 170 -5.25 11.97 -17.89
N HIS A 171 -5.46 11.43 -16.71
CA HIS A 171 -4.36 11.03 -15.83
C HIS A 171 -3.66 9.76 -16.30
N ALA A 172 -4.34 8.87 -17.03
CA ALA A 172 -3.70 7.74 -17.70
C ALA A 172 -2.73 8.23 -18.80
N ALA A 173 -3.10 9.27 -19.56
CA ALA A 173 -2.22 9.87 -20.55
C ALA A 173 -1.00 10.56 -19.91
N GLU A 174 -1.18 11.29 -18.80
CA GLU A 174 -0.09 11.91 -18.04
C GLU A 174 0.92 10.88 -17.52
N LEU A 175 0.41 9.72 -17.08
CA LEU A 175 1.21 8.57 -16.61
C LEU A 175 1.76 7.71 -17.76
N ARG A 176 1.40 8.01 -19.02
CA ARG A 176 1.77 7.25 -20.22
C ARG A 176 1.37 5.77 -20.13
N LEU A 177 0.21 5.51 -19.55
CA LEU A 177 -0.35 4.18 -19.42
C LEU A 177 -0.82 3.64 -20.77
N ALA A 178 -0.66 2.32 -20.97
CA ALA A 178 -1.12 1.64 -22.17
C ALA A 178 -2.60 1.26 -22.04
N GLY A 179 -3.43 1.70 -22.98
CA GLY A 179 -4.82 1.22 -23.19
C GLY A 179 -5.57 0.84 -21.91
N ASP A 180 -5.96 -0.43 -21.80
CA ASP A 180 -6.77 -0.98 -20.71
C ASP A 180 -6.00 -1.25 -19.41
N SER A 181 -4.77 -0.74 -19.25
CA SER A 181 -3.97 -1.00 -18.05
C SER A 181 -4.65 -0.56 -16.74
N PRO A 182 -5.42 0.55 -16.68
CA PRO A 182 -6.13 0.90 -15.44
C PRO A 182 -7.17 -0.15 -15.04
N THR A 183 -7.94 -0.67 -16.00
CA THR A 183 -8.98 -1.67 -15.76
C THR A 183 -8.38 -2.99 -15.28
N ALA A 184 -7.33 -3.46 -15.96
CA ALA A 184 -6.60 -4.66 -15.56
C ALA A 184 -5.95 -4.52 -14.18
N ALA A 185 -5.36 -3.36 -13.89
CA ALA A 185 -4.76 -3.07 -12.59
C ALA A 185 -5.80 -3.01 -11.46
N TYR A 186 -6.99 -2.45 -11.70
CA TYR A 186 -8.07 -2.44 -10.72
C TYR A 186 -8.57 -3.86 -10.43
N ALA A 187 -8.85 -4.67 -11.47
CA ALA A 187 -9.30 -6.05 -11.29
C ALA A 187 -8.29 -6.88 -10.48
N ALA A 188 -7.00 -6.78 -10.82
CA ALA A 188 -5.94 -7.45 -10.07
C ALA A 188 -5.79 -6.92 -8.63
N ALA A 189 -6.13 -5.66 -8.37
CA ALA A 189 -6.12 -5.09 -7.03
C ALA A 189 -7.25 -5.65 -6.15
N VAL A 190 -8.44 -5.85 -6.73
CA VAL A 190 -9.58 -6.48 -6.05
C VAL A 190 -9.28 -7.93 -5.70
N GLU A 191 -8.85 -8.73 -6.68
CA GLU A 191 -8.46 -10.13 -6.46
C GLU A 191 -7.37 -10.25 -5.39
N TRP A 192 -6.40 -9.34 -5.43
CA TRP A 192 -5.34 -9.31 -4.42
C TRP A 192 -5.87 -9.00 -3.02
N ALA A 193 -6.75 -8.01 -2.87
CA ALA A 193 -7.31 -7.62 -1.58
C ALA A 193 -8.08 -8.77 -0.92
N ASP A 194 -8.85 -9.52 -1.71
CA ASP A 194 -9.57 -10.71 -1.27
C ASP A 194 -8.63 -11.83 -0.81
N SER A 195 -7.44 -11.94 -1.40
CA SER A 195 -6.46 -12.97 -1.04
C SER A 195 -5.67 -12.70 0.25
N VAL A 196 -5.55 -11.43 0.65
CA VAL A 196 -4.71 -11.02 1.79
C VAL A 196 -5.48 -10.82 3.09
N LEU A 197 -6.79 -10.59 2.99
CA LEU A 197 -7.66 -10.53 4.15
C LEU A 197 -8.14 -11.94 4.51
N PRO A 198 -8.00 -12.36 5.77
CA PRO A 198 -8.48 -13.65 6.23
C PRO A 198 -10.01 -13.73 6.30
#